data_AF-A0A7V9SR34-F1
#
_entry.id   AF-A0A7V9SR34-F1
#
_cell.length_a   1.000
_cell.length_b   1.000
_cell.length_c   1.000
_cell.angle_alpha   90.00
_cell.angle_beta   90.00
_cell.angle_gamma   90.00
#
_symmetry.space_group_name_H-M   'P 1'
#
loop_
_entity.id
_entity.type
_entity.pdbx_description
1 polymer ?
#
loop_
_entity_poly.entity_id
_entity_poly.type
_entity_poly.pdbx_seq_one_letter_code
_entity_poly.pdbx_strand_id
1 'polypeptide(L)'
;MDDVQFYVNVAIIGLAAGAVYAVFGLGITMIYKATRVPNFAHAAIGMFGAYVFFKTWDQVGELRNPFIRLQVPFAGWSWQADPPRLPLLFSLLLAMAVAAIIGLGIEKLVMRRVAGAPTLNMIIITVAMLTVLTGL
;
A
#
# COMPACT_ATOMS: atom_id res chain seq x y z
N MET A 1 30.98 1.75 -23.37
CA MET A 1 29.59 2.17 -23.11
C MET A 1 29.52 3.62 -23.53
N ASP A 2 28.66 3.97 -24.48
CA ASP A 2 28.65 5.32 -25.07
C ASP A 2 28.17 6.34 -24.04
N ASP A 3 28.85 7.48 -23.92
CA ASP A 3 28.50 8.54 -22.95
C ASP A 3 27.03 8.97 -23.05
N VAL A 4 26.46 8.96 -24.26
CA VAL A 4 25.05 9.22 -24.53
C VAL A 4 24.12 8.22 -23.83
N GLN A 5 24.46 6.93 -23.83
CA GLN A 5 23.68 5.90 -23.14
C GLN A 5 23.71 6.10 -21.63
N PHE A 6 24.82 6.57 -21.07
CA PHE A 6 24.93 6.90 -19.65
C PHE A 6 23.99 8.05 -19.26
N TYR A 7 24.03 9.17 -19.98
CA TYR A 7 23.17 10.32 -19.66
C TYR A 7 21.68 10.01 -19.83
N VAL A 8 21.30 9.27 -20.87
CA VAL A 8 19.91 8.85 -21.09
C VAL A 8 19.42 7.97 -19.94
N ASN A 9 20.24 7.02 -19.48
CA ASN A 9 19.86 6.16 -18.37
C ASN A 9 19.69 6.94 -17.06
N VAL A 10 20.63 7.85 -16.74
CA VAL A 10 20.53 8.72 -15.55
C VAL A 10 19.27 9.59 -15.61
N ALA A 11 18.93 10.13 -16.78
CA ALA A 11 17.71 10.92 -16.95
C ALA A 11 16.44 10.08 -16.73
N ILE A 12 16.39 8.85 -17.25
CA ILE A 12 15.25 7.93 -17.08
C ILE A 12 15.08 7.53 -15.62
N ILE A 13 16.16 7.12 -14.94
CA ILE A 13 16.13 6.74 -13.53
C ILE A 13 15.74 7.94 -12.66
N GLY A 14 16.33 9.11 -12.93
CA GLY A 14 16.02 10.35 -12.23
C GLY A 14 14.55 10.76 -12.39
N LEU A 15 14.00 10.65 -13.60
CA LEU A 15 12.61 10.94 -13.89
C LEU A 15 11.66 9.94 -13.22
N ALA A 16 11.99 8.65 -13.26
CA ALA A 16 11.20 7.62 -12.58
C ALA A 16 11.17 7.85 -11.06
N ALA A 17 12.32 8.12 -10.43
CA ALA A 17 12.38 8.43 -9.00
C ALA A 17 11.63 9.74 -8.68
N GLY A 18 11.82 10.78 -9.48
CA GLY A 18 11.11 12.06 -9.35
C GLY A 18 9.59 11.91 -9.42
N ALA A 19 9.09 11.08 -10.33
CA ALA A 19 7.65 10.80 -10.46
C ALA A 19 7.08 10.15 -9.19
N VAL A 20 7.81 9.22 -8.56
CA VAL A 20 7.40 8.60 -7.29
C VAL A 20 7.30 9.64 -6.17
N TYR A 21 8.32 10.51 -6.03
CA TYR A 21 8.30 11.57 -5.03
C TYR A 21 7.19 12.61 -5.30
N ALA A 22 6.94 12.94 -6.57
CA ALA A 22 5.88 13.85 -6.96
C ALA A 22 4.49 13.30 -6.59
N VAL A 23 4.22 12.02 -6.89
CA VAL A 23 2.96 11.37 -6.52
C VAL A 23 2.81 11.27 -5.00
N PHE A 24 3.89 10.98 -4.27
CA PHE A 24 3.87 10.91 -2.81
C PHE A 24 3.56 12.27 -2.17
N GLY A 25 4.19 13.35 -2.65
CA GLY A 25 3.88 14.71 -2.22
C GLY A 25 2.45 15.13 -2.57
N LEU A 26 1.96 14.76 -3.75
CA LEU A 26 0.58 15.01 -4.18
C LEU A 26 -0.42 14.28 -3.27
N GLY A 27 -0.14 13.03 -2.87
CA GLY A 27 -0.96 12.28 -1.91
C GLY A 27 -1.08 12.97 -0.56
N ILE A 28 0.05 13.36 0.04
CA ILE A 28 0.07 14.02 1.35
C ILE A 28 -0.66 15.38 1.30
N THR A 29 -0.45 16.16 0.24
CA THR A 29 -1.09 17.47 0.09
C THR A 29 -2.59 17.35 -0.17
N MET A 30 -3.06 16.36 -0.93
CA MET A 30 -4.50 16.08 -1.10
C MET A 30 -5.17 15.72 0.22
N ILE A 31 -4.53 14.88 1.04
CA ILE A 31 -5.05 14.50 2.36
C ILE A 31 -5.14 15.72 3.26
N TYR A 32 -4.05 16.50 3.35
CA TYR A 32 -4.03 17.70 4.17
C TYR A 32 -5.09 18.71 3.72
N LYS A 33 -5.28 18.89 2.42
CA LYS A 33 -6.32 19.79 1.88
C LYS A 33 -7.74 19.33 2.24
N ALA A 34 -7.98 18.02 2.30
CA ALA A 34 -9.28 17.45 2.63
C ALA A 34 -9.59 17.47 4.14
N THR A 35 -8.59 17.21 4.99
CA THR A 35 -8.79 17.02 6.44
C THR A 35 -8.31 18.20 7.30
N ARG A 36 -7.48 19.09 6.74
CA ARG A 36 -6.70 20.13 7.45
C ARG A 36 -5.76 19.58 8.53
N VAL A 37 -5.51 18.27 8.53
CA VAL A 37 -4.67 17.58 9.52
C VAL A 37 -3.73 16.59 8.80
N PRO A 38 -2.41 16.61 9.10
CA PRO A 38 -1.49 15.63 8.53
C PRO A 38 -1.84 14.22 9.02
N ASN A 39 -1.92 13.26 8.08
CA ASN A 39 -2.16 11.85 8.40
C ASN A 39 -0.85 11.06 8.37
N PHE A 40 -0.35 10.68 9.55
CA PHE A 40 0.89 9.92 9.69
C PHE A 40 0.77 8.47 9.22
N ALA A 41 -0.44 7.90 9.18
CA ALA A 41 -0.67 6.52 8.75
C ALA A 41 -0.70 6.33 7.22
N HIS A 42 -0.61 7.41 6.42
CA HIS A 42 -0.83 7.31 4.97
C HIS A 42 0.08 6.30 4.27
N ALA A 43 1.39 6.31 4.58
CA ALA A 43 2.33 5.35 4.00
C ALA A 43 2.05 3.90 4.45
N ALA A 44 1.68 3.71 5.71
CA ALA A 44 1.32 2.39 6.24
C ALA A 44 0.04 1.83 5.58
N ILE A 45 -0.93 2.68 5.26
CA ILE A 45 -2.11 2.28 4.46
C ILE A 45 -1.70 1.91 3.04
N GLY A 46 -0.80 2.68 2.42
CA GLY A 46 -0.26 2.41 1.08
C GLY A 46 0.48 1.07 0.98
N MET A 47 1.08 0.61 2.09
CA MET A 47 1.77 -0.68 2.17
C MET A 47 0.88 -1.87 1.80
N PHE A 48 -0.42 -1.84 2.11
CA PHE A 48 -1.34 -2.91 1.72
C PHE A 48 -1.45 -3.03 0.19
N GLY A 49 -1.52 -1.90 -0.52
CA GLY A 49 -1.53 -1.88 -1.99
C GLY A 49 -0.22 -2.43 -2.55
N ALA A 50 0.92 -1.99 -2.00
CA ALA A 50 2.22 -2.50 -2.39
C ALA A 50 2.36 -4.02 -2.15
N TYR A 51 1.84 -4.53 -1.02
CA TYR A 51 1.84 -5.96 -0.69
C TYR A 51 0.99 -6.78 -1.67
N VAL A 52 -0.22 -6.30 -2.02
CA VAL A 52 -1.08 -6.95 -3.01
C VAL A 52 -0.39 -6.98 -4.38
N PHE A 53 0.20 -5.86 -4.82
CA PHE A 53 0.95 -5.81 -6.06
C PHE A 53 2.09 -6.82 -6.05
N PHE A 54 2.93 -6.80 -5.02
CA PHE A 54 4.07 -7.69 -4.87
C PHE A 54 3.65 -9.17 -4.95
N LYS A 55 2.58 -9.57 -4.25
CA LYS A 55 2.11 -10.95 -4.23
C LYS A 55 1.46 -11.41 -5.55
N THR A 56 0.90 -10.49 -6.34
CA THR A 56 0.14 -10.82 -7.57
C THR A 56 0.95 -10.67 -8.85
N TRP A 57 1.95 -9.78 -8.82
CA TRP A 57 2.88 -9.52 -9.92
C TRP A 57 4.07 -10.48 -9.90
N ASP A 58 4.64 -10.75 -8.72
CA ASP A 58 5.93 -11.44 -8.61
C ASP A 58 5.79 -12.93 -8.28
N GLN A 59 6.56 -13.77 -8.98
CA GLN A 59 6.78 -15.18 -8.62
C GLN A 59 8.00 -15.30 -7.70
N VAL A 60 7.98 -14.67 -6.52
CA VAL A 60 8.86 -15.16 -5.44
C VAL A 60 8.27 -16.48 -4.99
N GLY A 61 8.64 -17.56 -5.69
CA GLY A 61 8.22 -18.94 -5.50
C GLY A 61 8.58 -19.55 -4.14
N GLU A 62 8.99 -18.74 -3.16
CA GLU A 62 9.41 -19.18 -1.83
C GLU A 62 8.79 -18.38 -0.67
N LEU A 63 7.89 -17.41 -0.91
CA LEU A 63 7.01 -16.93 0.16
C LEU A 63 5.86 -17.91 0.35
N ARG A 64 6.25 -19.14 0.71
CA ARG A 64 5.42 -20.26 1.11
C ARG A 64 4.47 -19.81 2.22
N ASN A 65 3.26 -19.43 1.83
CA ASN A 65 2.28 -18.79 2.70
C ASN A 65 1.99 -19.68 3.92
N PRO A 66 2.43 -19.32 5.15
CA PRO A 66 2.09 -20.11 6.34
C PRO A 66 0.61 -19.96 6.69
N PHE A 67 0.02 -18.80 6.37
CA PHE A 67 -1.31 -18.39 6.82
C PHE A 67 -2.47 -19.01 6.03
N ILE A 68 -2.21 -19.51 4.81
CA ILE A 68 -3.23 -20.11 3.94
C ILE A 68 -2.89 -21.58 3.70
N ARG A 69 -2.42 -22.27 4.74
CA ARG A 69 -2.39 -23.74 4.78
C ARG A 69 -3.33 -24.21 5.85
N LEU A 70 -4.57 -24.47 5.45
CA LEU A 70 -5.43 -25.30 6.27
C LEU A 70 -5.01 -26.75 6.01
N GLN A 71 -4.09 -27.24 6.84
CA GLN A 71 -3.73 -28.65 6.87
C GLN A 71 -4.53 -29.32 7.98
N VAL A 72 -5.57 -30.07 7.61
CA VAL A 72 -6.31 -30.88 8.59
C VAL A 72 -5.48 -32.12 8.91
N PRO A 73 -5.00 -32.31 10.15
CA PRO A 73 -4.00 -33.34 10.49
C PRO A 73 -4.47 -34.77 10.20
N PHE A 74 -5.78 -35.01 10.19
CA PHE A 74 -6.38 -36.34 10.10
C PHE A 74 -6.93 -36.70 8.71
N ALA A 75 -7.13 -35.73 7.82
CA ALA A 75 -7.71 -35.96 6.50
C ALA A 75 -6.69 -35.86 5.35
N GLY A 76 -5.44 -35.48 5.64
CA GLY A 76 -4.40 -35.27 4.62
C GLY A 76 -4.69 -34.12 3.65
N TRP A 77 -5.80 -33.39 3.83
CA TRP A 77 -6.15 -32.26 2.99
C TRP A 77 -5.29 -31.06 3.37
N SER A 78 -4.63 -30.51 2.36
CA SER A 78 -3.96 -29.21 2.46
C SER A 78 -4.53 -28.33 1.36
N TRP A 79 -5.17 -27.24 1.75
CA TRP A 79 -5.61 -26.22 0.81
C TRP A 79 -4.61 -25.06 0.83
N GLN A 80 -4.13 -24.66 -0.34
CA GLN A 80 -3.22 -23.55 -0.56
C GLN A 80 -3.78 -22.69 -1.70
N ALA A 81 -4.32 -21.52 -1.36
CA ALA A 81 -4.66 -20.52 -2.37
C ALA A 81 -3.44 -19.64 -2.64
N ASP A 82 -2.71 -20.00 -3.69
CA ASP A 82 -1.75 -19.10 -4.32
C ASP A 82 -2.51 -18.18 -5.29
N PRO A 83 -2.48 -16.84 -5.10
CA PRO A 83 -3.12 -15.94 -6.05
C PRO A 83 -2.49 -16.13 -7.43
N PRO A 84 -3.29 -16.16 -8.50
CA PRO A 84 -2.78 -16.33 -9.85
C PRO A 84 -1.91 -15.14 -10.25
N ARG A 85 -0.82 -15.41 -10.96
CA ARG A 85 0.01 -14.38 -11.61
C ARG A 85 -0.86 -13.56 -12.56
N LEU A 86 -0.89 -12.26 -12.34
CA LEU A 86 -1.61 -11.33 -13.20
C LEU A 86 -0.59 -10.47 -14.00
N PRO A 87 -0.88 -10.11 -15.25
CA PRO A 87 -0.07 -9.15 -15.99
C PRO A 87 -0.01 -7.78 -15.27
N LEU A 88 0.99 -6.95 -15.62
CA LEU A 88 1.39 -5.76 -14.83
C LEU A 88 0.22 -4.86 -14.51
N LEU A 89 -0.55 -4.57 -15.56
CA LEU A 89 -1.70 -3.69 -15.49
C LEU A 89 -2.77 -4.27 -14.59
N PHE A 90 -3.04 -5.58 -14.67
CA PHE A 90 -4.04 -6.23 -13.83
C PHE A 90 -3.61 -6.30 -12.36
N SER A 91 -2.35 -6.61 -12.08
CA SER A 91 -1.80 -6.57 -10.70
C SER A 91 -1.83 -5.17 -10.12
N LEU A 92 -1.45 -4.16 -10.91
CA LEU A 92 -1.45 -2.76 -10.51
C LEU A 92 -2.87 -2.25 -10.25
N LEU A 93 -3.81 -2.54 -11.16
CA LEU A 93 -5.22 -2.16 -11.00
C LEU A 93 -5.85 -2.84 -9.78
N LEU A 94 -5.56 -4.13 -9.55
CA LEU A 94 -6.02 -4.83 -8.36
C LEU A 94 -5.44 -4.22 -7.09
N ALA A 95 -4.15 -3.91 -7.06
CA ALA A 95 -3.50 -3.25 -5.94
C ALA A 95 -4.09 -1.86 -5.66
N MET A 96 -4.33 -1.07 -6.70
CA MET A 96 -5.00 0.23 -6.59
C MET A 96 -6.44 0.09 -6.08
N ALA A 97 -7.18 -0.90 -6.56
CA ALA A 97 -8.54 -1.18 -6.11
C ALA A 97 -8.57 -1.57 -4.63
N VAL A 98 -7.69 -2.47 -4.19
CA VAL A 98 -7.59 -2.87 -2.77
C VAL A 98 -7.16 -1.69 -1.90
N ALA A 99 -6.15 -0.93 -2.31
CA ALA A 99 -5.71 0.26 -1.58
C ALA A 99 -6.83 1.31 -1.47
N ALA A 100 -7.59 1.52 -2.55
CA ALA A 100 -8.74 2.42 -2.56
C ALA A 100 -9.86 1.94 -1.65
N ILE A 101 -10.19 0.64 -1.67
CA ILE A 101 -11.21 0.06 -0.78
C ILE A 101 -10.81 0.21 0.69
N ILE A 102 -9.55 -0.08 1.03
CA ILE A 102 -9.02 0.08 2.39
C ILE A 102 -9.07 1.56 2.79
N GLY A 103 -8.58 2.46 1.93
CA GLY A 103 -8.60 3.91 2.18
C GLY A 103 -10.02 4.45 2.39
N LEU A 104 -10.97 4.07 1.55
CA LEU A 104 -12.39 4.43 1.69
C LEU A 104 -13.01 3.83 2.96
N GLY A 105 -12.61 2.61 3.33
CA GLY A 105 -13.00 1.98 4.59
C GLY A 105 -12.53 2.83 5.77
N ILE A 106 -11.24 3.17 5.83
CA ILE A 106 -10.67 4.03 6.87
C ILE A 106 -11.35 5.39 6.90
N GLU A 107 -11.60 6.00 5.75
CA GLU A 107 -12.28 7.30 5.68
C GLU A 107 -13.67 7.20 6.30
N LYS A 108 -14.46 6.20 5.91
CA LYS A 108 -15.83 6.03 6.40
C LYS A 108 -15.90 5.60 7.86
N LEU A 109 -15.00 4.72 8.31
CA LEU A 109 -15.05 4.16 9.67
C LEU A 109 -14.32 5.03 10.69
N VAL A 110 -13.17 5.60 10.35
CA VAL A 110 -12.34 6.33 11.31
C VAL A 110 -12.52 7.83 11.10
N MET A 111 -12.17 8.34 9.92
CA MET A 111 -12.06 9.79 9.71
C MET A 111 -13.42 10.49 9.81
N ARG A 112 -14.47 9.93 9.21
CA ARG A 112 -15.82 10.50 9.31
C ARG A 112 -16.35 10.53 10.74
N ARG A 113 -15.98 9.57 11.59
CA ARG A 113 -16.40 9.55 13.00
C ARG A 113 -15.73 10.64 13.84
N VAL A 114 -14.58 11.15 13.38
CA VAL A 114 -13.75 12.08 14.15
C VAL A 114 -13.70 13.48 13.53
N ALA A 115 -14.38 13.71 12.40
CA ALA A 115 -14.38 14.98 11.69
C ALA A 115 -14.86 16.19 12.53
N GLY A 116 -15.62 15.96 13.61
CA GLY A 116 -16.06 17.02 14.53
C GLY A 116 -15.17 17.22 15.76
N ALA A 117 -14.10 16.44 15.93
CA ALA A 117 -13.22 16.53 17.09
C ALA A 117 -12.15 17.62 16.91
N PRO A 118 -11.55 18.12 18.00
CA PRO A 118 -10.42 19.05 17.93
C PRO A 118 -9.27 18.49 17.07
N THR A 119 -8.53 19.36 16.39
CA THR A 119 -7.42 19.00 15.49
C THR A 119 -6.37 18.10 16.16
N LEU A 120 -6.13 18.29 17.46
CA LEU A 120 -5.23 17.45 18.24
C LEU A 120 -5.68 15.98 18.30
N ASN A 121 -6.99 15.72 18.44
CA ASN A 121 -7.54 14.37 18.49
C ASN A 121 -7.34 13.64 17.16
N MET A 122 -7.50 14.33 16.04
CA MET A 122 -7.25 13.77 14.71
C MET A 122 -5.78 13.34 14.56
N ILE A 123 -4.84 14.15 15.05
CA ILE A 123 -3.40 13.80 15.04
C ILE A 123 -3.16 12.53 15.86
N ILE A 124 -3.61 12.50 17.13
CA ILE A 124 -3.43 11.35 18.02
C ILE A 124 -3.96 10.05 17.40
N ILE A 125 -5.11 10.11 16.74
CA ILE A 125 -5.71 8.94 16.09
C ILE A 125 -4.92 8.48 14.89
N THR A 126 -4.39 9.40 14.06
CA THR A 126 -3.55 9.00 12.93
C THR A 126 -2.23 8.37 13.37
N VAL A 127 -1.68 8.82 14.49
CA VAL A 127 -0.50 8.20 15.10
C VAL A 127 -0.87 6.82 15.66
N ALA A 128 -1.96 6.70 16.43
CA ALA A 128 -2.43 5.41 16.93
C ALA A 128 -2.73 4.43 15.80
N MET A 129 -3.30 4.92 14.71
CA MET A 129 -3.58 4.12 13.52
C MET A 129 -2.30 3.67 12.82
N LEU A 130 -1.28 4.54 12.73
CA LEU A 130 0.04 4.14 12.24
C LEU A 130 0.59 2.99 13.11
N THR A 131 0.60 3.15 14.43
CA THR A 131 1.05 2.16 15.42
C THR A 131 0.34 0.82 15.24
N VAL A 132 -0.99 0.81 15.15
CA VAL A 132 -1.79 -0.41 14.92
C VAL A 132 -1.47 -1.06 13.57
N LEU A 133 -1.29 -0.28 12.52
CA LEU A 133 -0.98 -0.81 11.19
C LEU A 133 0.46 -1.35 11.08
N THR A 134 1.39 -0.76 11.82
CA THR A 134 2.79 -1.21 11.84
C THR A 134 3.06 -2.29 12.90
N GLY A 135 2.12 -2.50 13.84
CA GLY A 135 2.25 -3.47 14.93
C GLY A 135 3.28 -3.06 16.00
N LEU A 136 3.52 -1.74 16.16
CA LEU A 136 4.40 -1.18 17.20
C LEU A 136 3.60 -0.90 18.48
#